data_AF-A0A1F7GLT0-F1
#
_entry.id   AF-A0A1F7GLT0-F1
#
_cell.length_a   1.000
_cell.length_b   1.000
_cell.length_c   1.000
_cell.angle_alpha   90.00
_cell.angle_beta   90.00
_cell.angle_gamma   90.00
#
_symmetry.space_group_name_H-M   'P 1'
#
loop_
_entity.id
_entity.type
_entity.pdbx_description
1 polymer ?
#
loop_
_entity_poly.entity_id
_entity_poly.type
_entity_poly.pdbx_seq_one_letter_code
_entity_poly.pdbx_strand_id
1 'polypeptide(L)'
;MNMQHEPKATANALALVGGVWYVLCLAWVAISQNSYMGVMSSWFHGVDFKSLPPATPDIGSMTVGLITFVGFAWISGYVFAIAYNKFIKK
;
A
#
# COMPACT_ATOMS: atom_id res chain seq x y z
N MET A 1 -17.45 23.23 -10.30
CA MET A 1 -17.43 22.07 -11.22
C MET A 1 -17.05 20.85 -10.41
N ASN A 2 -17.88 19.82 -10.43
CA ASN A 2 -17.56 18.52 -9.83
C ASN A 2 -16.59 17.80 -10.79
N MET A 3 -15.29 17.77 -10.46
CA MET A 3 -14.30 17.10 -11.30
C MET A 3 -14.35 15.58 -11.07
N GLN A 4 -14.58 14.84 -12.15
CA GLN A 4 -14.51 13.38 -12.15
C GLN A 4 -13.05 12.92 -12.19
N HIS A 5 -12.79 11.78 -11.57
CA HIS A 5 -11.50 11.10 -11.69
C HIS A 5 -11.44 10.34 -13.03
N GLU A 6 -10.36 10.52 -13.80
CA GLU A 6 -10.05 9.58 -14.87
C GLU A 6 -9.46 8.30 -14.21
N PRO A 7 -10.07 7.11 -14.41
CA PRO A 7 -9.69 5.92 -13.67
C PRO A 7 -8.23 5.49 -13.85
N LYS A 8 -7.69 5.55 -15.07
CA LYS A 8 -6.30 5.13 -15.32
C LYS A 8 -5.30 6.10 -14.73
N ALA A 9 -5.54 7.40 -14.82
CA ALA A 9 -4.71 8.43 -14.22
C ALA A 9 -4.69 8.29 -12.70
N THR A 10 -5.85 8.05 -12.07
CA THR A 10 -5.94 7.83 -10.62
C THR A 10 -5.23 6.53 -10.20
N ALA A 11 -5.40 5.46 -10.97
CA ALA A 11 -4.74 4.19 -10.73
C ALA A 11 -3.21 4.31 -10.86
N ASN A 12 -2.70 4.97 -11.91
CA ASN A 12 -1.27 5.21 -12.11
C ASN A 12 -0.68 6.06 -10.98
N ALA A 13 -1.39 7.13 -10.58
CA ALA A 13 -0.97 7.97 -9.47
C ALA A 13 -0.90 7.17 -8.16
N LEU A 14 -1.91 6.37 -7.84
CA LEU A 14 -1.91 5.56 -6.62
C LEU A 14 -0.87 4.44 -6.67
N ALA A 15 -0.62 3.84 -7.84
CA ALA A 15 0.44 2.86 -8.04
C ALA A 15 1.84 3.45 -7.79
N LEU A 16 2.09 4.67 -8.31
CA LEU A 16 3.35 5.38 -8.08
C LEU A 16 3.53 5.70 -6.59
N VAL A 17 2.51 6.30 -5.96
CA VAL A 17 2.53 6.61 -4.52
C VAL A 17 2.70 5.34 -3.69
N GLY A 18 2.00 4.26 -4.04
CA GLY A 18 2.11 2.96 -3.39
C GLY A 18 3.52 2.37 -3.50
N GLY A 19 4.14 2.43 -4.68
CA GLY A 19 5.52 1.98 -4.86
C GLY A 19 6.51 2.77 -3.99
N VAL A 20 6.37 4.09 -3.93
CA VAL A 20 7.17 4.94 -3.03
C VAL A 20 6.95 4.54 -1.56
N TRP A 21 5.69 4.31 -1.17
CA TRP A 21 5.37 3.91 0.20
C TRP A 21 5.95 2.54 0.55
N TYR A 22 5.94 1.59 -0.38
CA TYR A 22 6.56 0.28 -0.19
C TYR A 22 8.06 0.40 0.11
N VAL A 23 8.79 1.23 -0.65
CA VAL A 23 10.22 1.48 -0.42
C VAL A 23 10.45 2.13 0.95
N LEU A 24 9.60 3.07 1.36
CA LEU A 24 9.68 3.69 2.68
C LEU A 24 9.40 2.68 3.81
N CYS A 25 8.46 1.75 3.61
CA CYS A 25 8.21 0.65 4.55
C CYS A 25 9.44 -0.27 4.67
N LEU A 26 10.09 -0.61 3.56
CA LEU A 26 11.34 -1.39 3.58
C LEU A 26 12.45 -0.66 4.36
N ALA A 27 12.63 0.64 4.10
CA ALA A 27 13.59 1.46 4.82
C ALA A 27 13.27 1.52 6.32
N TRP A 28 12.00 1.64 6.70
CA TRP A 28 11.57 1.61 8.10
C TRP A 28 11.92 0.29 8.77
N VAL A 29 11.61 -0.86 8.14
CA VAL A 29 11.97 -2.18 8.68
C VAL A 29 13.48 -2.29 8.89
N ALA A 30 14.29 -1.78 7.96
CA ALA A 30 15.75 -1.78 8.07
C ALA A 30 16.29 -0.93 9.23
N ILE A 31 15.60 0.16 9.59
CA ILE A 31 15.97 1.04 10.72
C ILE A 31 15.46 0.47 12.05
N SER A 32 14.20 0.05 12.09
CA SER A 32 13.55 -0.48 13.30
C SER A 32 12.35 -1.37 12.97
N GLN A 33 12.59 -2.67 12.85
CA GLN A 33 11.53 -3.65 12.67
C GLN A 33 10.51 -3.64 13.82
N ASN A 34 10.94 -3.47 15.07
CA ASN A 34 10.03 -3.44 16.22
C ASN A 34 9.02 -2.29 16.14
N SER A 35 9.47 -1.08 15.75
CA SER A 35 8.57 0.06 15.57
C SER A 35 7.60 -0.17 14.42
N TYR A 36 8.07 -0.73 13.30
CA TYR A 36 7.22 -1.08 12.16
C TYR A 36 6.12 -2.07 12.57
N MET A 37 6.50 -3.18 13.23
CA MET A 37 5.56 -4.21 13.69
C MET A 37 4.55 -3.64 14.70
N GLY A 38 4.98 -2.74 15.58
CA GLY A 38 4.07 -2.05 16.51
C GLY A 38 2.98 -1.24 15.83
N VAL A 39 3.32 -0.55 14.72
CA VAL A 39 2.32 0.19 13.92
C VAL A 39 1.43 -0.77 13.14
N MET A 40 1.98 -1.82 12.53
CA MET A 40 1.19 -2.82 11.79
C MET A 40 0.15 -3.50 12.69
N SER A 41 0.49 -3.79 13.95
CA SER A 41 -0.47 -4.30 14.96
C SER A 41 -1.67 -3.37 15.22
N SER A 42 -1.57 -2.08 14.91
CA SER A 42 -2.70 -1.14 15.07
C SER A 42 -3.64 -1.08 13.87
N TRP A 43 -3.18 -1.53 12.69
CA TRP A 43 -3.94 -1.46 11.45
C TRP A 43 -4.53 -2.81 11.05
N PHE A 44 -3.79 -3.90 11.29
CA PHE A 44 -4.18 -5.24 10.93
C PHE A 44 -4.83 -5.96 12.12
N HIS A 45 -6.00 -6.53 11.88
CA HIS A 45 -6.73 -7.31 12.87
C HIS A 45 -6.38 -8.79 12.75
N GLY A 46 -6.39 -9.52 13.87
CA GLY A 46 -6.28 -10.99 13.88
C GLY A 46 -4.85 -11.56 13.85
N VAL A 47 -3.82 -10.72 13.93
CA VAL A 47 -2.41 -11.15 13.98
C VAL A 47 -1.66 -10.37 15.07
N ASP A 48 -0.96 -11.07 15.96
CA ASP A 48 -0.03 -10.45 16.90
C ASP A 48 1.37 -10.36 16.29
N PHE A 49 1.64 -9.25 15.58
CA PHE A 49 2.95 -9.00 14.97
C PHE A 49 4.10 -8.89 15.99
N LYS A 50 3.82 -8.59 17.27
CA LYS A 50 4.87 -8.52 18.30
C LYS A 50 5.36 -9.89 18.74
N SER A 51 4.57 -10.94 18.50
CA SER A 51 4.94 -12.33 18.79
C SER A 51 5.80 -12.99 17.71
N LEU A 52 5.90 -12.37 16.53
CA LEU A 52 6.66 -12.92 15.40
C LEU A 52 8.16 -12.66 15.57
N PRO A 53 9.03 -13.63 15.24
CA PRO A 53 10.46 -13.42 15.27
C PRO A 53 10.86 -12.36 14.23
N PRO A 54 11.91 -11.54 14.51
CA PRO A 54 12.51 -10.69 13.51
C PRO A 54 12.95 -11.50 12.29
N ALA A 55 12.77 -10.93 11.10
CA ALA A 55 13.07 -11.60 9.85
C ALA A 55 13.62 -10.58 8.87
N THR A 56 14.82 -10.84 8.37
CA THR A 56 15.43 -10.02 7.33
C THR A 56 14.79 -10.40 6.00
N PRO A 57 14.13 -9.47 5.28
CA PRO A 57 13.58 -9.80 3.98
C PRO A 57 14.72 -10.08 2.99
N ASP A 58 14.53 -11.05 2.11
CA ASP A 58 15.43 -11.30 0.99
C ASP A 58 15.00 -10.50 -0.24
N ILE A 59 15.91 -10.31 -1.19
CA ILE A 59 15.66 -9.51 -2.41
C ILE A 59 14.48 -10.07 -3.22
N GLY A 60 14.29 -11.40 -3.23
CA GLY A 60 13.20 -12.06 -3.93
C GLY A 60 11.85 -11.70 -3.32
N SER A 61 11.69 -11.88 -2.00
CA SER A 61 10.45 -11.50 -1.31
C SER A 61 10.16 -10.00 -1.37
N MET A 62 11.19 -9.14 -1.30
CA MET A 62 11.03 -7.70 -1.49
C MET A 62 10.53 -7.34 -2.90
N THR A 63 11.07 -7.99 -3.94
CA THR A 63 10.69 -7.73 -5.33
C THR A 63 9.24 -8.16 -5.59
N VAL A 64 8.88 -9.36 -5.13
CA VAL A 64 7.50 -9.86 -5.22
C VAL A 64 6.54 -8.95 -4.45
N GLY A 65 6.93 -8.53 -3.25
CA GLY A 65 6.16 -7.60 -2.43
C GLY A 65 5.93 -6.26 -3.13
N LEU A 66 6.96 -5.67 -3.75
CA LEU A 66 6.82 -4.42 -4.49
C LEU A 66 5.84 -4.56 -5.67
N ILE A 67 6.01 -5.59 -6.49
CA ILE A 67 5.16 -5.82 -7.67
C ILE A 67 3.71 -6.03 -7.25
N THR A 68 3.48 -6.88 -6.25
CA THR A 68 2.13 -7.18 -5.76
C THR A 68 1.48 -5.97 -5.08
N PHE A 69 2.24 -5.18 -4.31
CA PHE A 69 1.73 -3.97 -3.67
C PHE A 69 1.41 -2.87 -4.69
N VAL A 70 2.27 -2.63 -5.68
CA VAL A 70 2.01 -1.66 -6.77
C VAL A 70 0.78 -2.09 -7.58
N GLY A 71 0.66 -3.37 -7.91
CA GLY A 71 -0.52 -3.91 -8.60
C GLY A 71 -1.79 -3.73 -7.78
N PHE A 72 -1.75 -4.04 -6.48
CA PHE A 72 -2.87 -3.82 -5.56
C PHE A 72 -3.25 -2.33 -5.46
N ALA A 73 -2.26 -1.43 -5.34
CA ALA A 73 -2.48 0.01 -5.30
C ALA A 73 -3.11 0.54 -6.61
N TRP A 74 -2.64 0.04 -7.77
CA TRP A 74 -3.23 0.39 -9.06
C TRP A 74 -4.72 0.00 -9.12
N ILE A 75 -5.03 -1.26 -8.78
CA ILE A 75 -6.41 -1.77 -8.78
C ILE A 75 -7.27 -0.97 -7.82
N SER A 76 -6.76 -0.69 -6.62
CA SER A 76 -7.46 0.11 -5.61
C SER A 76 -7.76 1.51 -6.11
N GLY A 77 -6.83 2.16 -6.81
CA GLY A 77 -6.99 3.51 -7.35
C GLY A 77 -8.00 3.55 -8.51
N TYR A 78 -7.99 2.52 -9.36
CA TYR A 78 -8.97 2.35 -10.43
C TYR A 78 -10.39 2.18 -9.86
N VAL A 79 -10.55 1.28 -8.87
CA VAL A 79 -11.83 1.04 -8.19
C VAL A 79 -12.29 2.28 -7.45
N PHE A 80 -11.38 2.97 -6.76
CA PHE A 80 -11.66 4.23 -6.07
C PHE A 80 -12.20 5.29 -7.03
N ALA A 81 -11.58 5.50 -8.19
CA ALA A 81 -12.04 6.46 -9.18
C ALA A 81 -13.46 6.16 -9.67
N ILE A 82 -13.77 4.88 -9.95
CA ILE A 82 -15.13 4.46 -10.33
C ILE A 82 -16.12 4.73 -9.20
N ALA A 83 -15.77 4.35 -7.97
CA ALA A 83 -16.63 4.56 -6.81
C ALA A 83 -16.88 6.07 -6.58
N TYR A 84 -15.83 6.88 -6.58
CA TYR A 84 -15.92 8.34 -6.46
C TYR A 84 -16.83 8.94 -7.53
N ASN A 85 -16.64 8.54 -8.79
CA ASN A 85 -17.45 9.03 -9.90
C ASN A 85 -18.92 8.62 -9.81
N LYS A 86 -19.26 7.54 -9.11
CA LYS A 86 -20.66 7.18 -8.81
C LYS A 86 -21.28 8.05 -7.72
N PHE A 87 -20.49 8.50 -6.75
CA PHE A 87 -20.97 9.31 -5.63
C PHE A 87 -20.98 10.81 -5.89
N ILE A 88 -20.16 11.28 -6.83
CA ILE A 88 -20.20 12.67 -7.27
C ILE A 88 -21.49 12.92 -8.07
N LYS A 89 -22.47 13.56 -7.42
CA LYS A 89 -23.81 13.85 -7.95
C LYS A 89 -23.72 14.44 -9.37
N LYS A 90 -24.57 13.92 -10.27
CA LYS A 90 -24.97 14.64 -11.50
C LYS A 90 -25.55 16.00 -11.14
#